data_AF-A0A800LUA8-F1
#
_entry.id   AF-A0A800LUA8-F1
#
_cell.length_a   1.000
_cell.length_b   1.000
_cell.length_c   1.000
_cell.angle_alpha   90.00
_cell.angle_beta   90.00
_cell.angle_gamma   90.00
#
_symmetry.space_group_name_H-M   'P 1'
#
loop_
_entity.id
_entity.type
_entity.pdbx_description
1 polymer ?
#
loop_
_entity_poly.entity_id
_entity_poly.type
_entity_poly.pdbx_seq_one_letter_code
_entity_poly.pdbx_strand_id
1 'polypeptide(L)'
;AAVSMIPTSTGAAKAIGDVIPELSGKLNGMAVRVPVPDGSLTDLVVQVDRVPSADEVNTAFKEAAQGRLKGILEYCEDPIVSADIVHNPASCIFDMDLTMIIDNGLVKVCGWYDNEWGYSNRCADLLKLLSEI
;
A
#
# COMPACT_ATOMS: atom_id res chain seq x y z
N ALA A 1 16.22 -18.15 0.47
CA ALA A 1 15.11 -18.27 -0.48
C ALA A 1 15.57 -17.96 -1.93
N ALA A 2 16.78 -18.36 -2.32
CA ALA A 2 17.56 -17.63 -3.32
C ALA A 2 17.07 -17.66 -4.78
N VAL A 3 16.14 -18.55 -5.16
CA VAL A 3 15.59 -18.63 -6.53
C VAL A 3 14.14 -19.11 -6.57
N SER A 4 13.36 -18.90 -5.51
CA SER A 4 11.98 -19.42 -5.44
C SER A 4 11.02 -18.40 -4.88
N MET A 5 9.82 -18.37 -5.46
CA MET A 5 8.67 -17.67 -4.91
C MET A 5 8.00 -18.58 -3.87
N ILE A 6 7.80 -18.09 -2.65
CA ILE A 6 7.30 -18.89 -1.54
C ILE A 6 5.97 -18.31 -1.07
N PRO A 7 4.83 -18.98 -1.36
CA PRO A 7 3.54 -18.58 -0.82
C PRO A 7 3.52 -18.65 0.71
N THR A 8 2.89 -17.67 1.34
CA THR A 8 2.73 -17.61 2.79
C THR A 8 1.46 -16.86 3.15
N SER A 9 0.96 -17.08 4.36
CA SER A 9 -0.18 -16.34 4.90
C SER A 9 0.24 -14.93 5.32
N THR A 10 -0.68 -13.97 5.32
CA THR A 10 -0.47 -12.61 5.84
C THR A 10 -1.51 -12.26 6.89
N GLY A 11 -1.09 -11.50 7.92
CA GLY A 11 -1.98 -10.94 8.93
C GLY A 11 -2.59 -9.59 8.54
N ALA A 12 -2.06 -8.91 7.52
CA ALA A 12 -2.44 -7.54 7.20
C ALA A 12 -3.94 -7.39 6.89
N ALA A 13 -4.49 -8.28 6.07
CA ALA A 13 -5.90 -8.24 5.71
C ALA A 13 -6.84 -8.44 6.91
N LYS A 14 -6.42 -9.23 7.92
CA LYS A 14 -7.18 -9.43 9.16
C LYS A 14 -7.09 -8.19 10.06
N ALA A 15 -5.89 -7.63 10.19
CA ALA A 15 -5.63 -6.46 11.03
C ALA A 15 -6.37 -5.20 10.58
N ILE A 16 -6.69 -5.07 9.28
CA ILE A 16 -7.50 -3.94 8.79
C ILE A 16 -8.88 -3.91 9.48
N GLY A 17 -9.48 -5.06 9.80
CA GLY A 17 -10.75 -5.11 10.51
C GLY A 17 -10.68 -4.59 11.95
N ASP A 18 -9.50 -4.56 12.56
CA ASP A 18 -9.28 -4.02 13.90
C ASP A 18 -9.09 -2.49 13.89
N VAL A 19 -8.50 -1.96 12.81
CA VAL A 19 -8.20 -0.53 12.66
C VAL A 19 -9.34 0.24 11.99
N ILE A 20 -10.03 -0.39 11.04
CA ILE A 20 -11.17 0.16 10.31
C ILE A 20 -12.35 -0.82 10.46
N PRO A 21 -13.13 -0.71 11.55
CA PRO A 21 -14.16 -1.70 11.90
C PRO A 21 -15.18 -1.97 10.79
N GLU A 22 -15.49 -0.98 9.95
CA GLU A 22 -16.44 -1.12 8.83
C GLU A 22 -15.93 -2.07 7.73
N LEU A 23 -14.64 -2.40 7.74
CA LEU A 23 -13.98 -3.34 6.82
C LEU A 23 -13.76 -4.73 7.44
N SER A 24 -14.21 -4.97 8.68
CA SER A 24 -14.06 -6.27 9.33
C SER A 24 -14.71 -7.39 8.52
N GLY A 25 -13.93 -8.42 8.21
CA GLY A 25 -14.35 -9.56 7.38
C GLY A 25 -14.49 -9.27 5.88
N LYS A 26 -14.25 -8.03 5.41
CA LYS A 26 -14.39 -7.66 3.99
C LYS A 26 -13.11 -7.82 3.18
N LEU A 27 -11.95 -7.92 3.83
CA LEU A 27 -10.65 -8.10 3.18
C LEU A 27 -10.03 -9.45 3.54
N ASN A 28 -9.36 -10.05 2.56
CA ASN A 28 -8.57 -11.26 2.72
C ASN A 28 -7.37 -11.21 1.76
N GLY A 29 -6.36 -12.05 1.97
CA GLY A 29 -5.19 -12.08 1.09
C GLY A 29 -4.17 -13.14 1.45
N MET A 30 -3.16 -13.23 0.60
CA MET A 30 -1.94 -14.02 0.82
C MET A 30 -0.71 -13.13 0.57
N ALA A 31 0.47 -13.64 0.88
CA ALA A 31 1.72 -13.04 0.48
C ALA A 31 2.57 -14.06 -0.28
N VAL A 32 3.45 -13.57 -1.14
CA VAL A 32 4.44 -14.38 -1.82
C VAL A 32 5.80 -13.77 -1.53
N ARG A 33 6.68 -14.51 -0.87
CA ARG A 33 8.07 -14.07 -0.65
C ARG A 33 8.86 -14.32 -1.91
N VAL A 34 9.51 -13.27 -2.39
CA VAL A 34 10.35 -13.27 -3.60
C VAL A 34 11.82 -13.00 -3.21
N PRO A 35 12.81 -13.44 -4.01
CA PRO A 35 14.23 -13.28 -3.69
C PRO A 35 14.74 -11.86 -3.99
N VAL A 36 14.10 -10.84 -3.42
CA VAL A 36 14.60 -9.46 -3.36
C VAL A 36 15.01 -9.15 -1.91
N PRO A 37 16.10 -8.40 -1.69
CA PRO A 37 16.58 -8.11 -0.34
C PRO A 37 15.58 -7.24 0.44
N ASP A 38 14.97 -6.28 -0.24
CA ASP A 38 13.99 -5.35 0.32
C ASP A 38 13.17 -4.72 -0.81
N GLY A 39 12.11 -3.99 -0.45
CA GLY A 39 11.17 -3.37 -1.36
C GLY A 39 10.00 -4.29 -1.68
N SER A 40 8.86 -4.00 -1.06
CA SER A 40 7.63 -4.78 -1.17
C SER A 40 6.57 -4.04 -2.00
N LEU A 41 5.62 -4.82 -2.54
CA LEU A 41 4.47 -4.32 -3.29
C LEU A 41 3.19 -4.90 -2.68
N THR A 42 2.21 -4.05 -2.43
CA THR A 42 0.83 -4.47 -2.17
C THR A 42 0.03 -4.38 -3.45
N ASP A 43 -0.58 -5.48 -3.85
CA ASP A 43 -1.60 -5.56 -4.90
C ASP A 43 -2.97 -5.66 -4.22
N LEU A 44 -3.76 -4.59 -4.29
CA LEU A 44 -5.08 -4.50 -3.66
C LEU A 44 -6.17 -4.49 -4.73
N VAL A 45 -7.03 -5.51 -4.69
CA VAL A 45 -8.23 -5.60 -5.53
C VAL A 45 -9.47 -5.46 -4.66
N VAL A 46 -10.33 -4.50 -5.00
CA VAL A 46 -11.55 -4.19 -4.24
C VAL A 46 -12.75 -4.01 -5.16
N GLN A 47 -13.92 -4.46 -4.69
CA GLN A 47 -15.20 -4.13 -5.30
C GLN A 47 -15.70 -2.81 -4.70
N VAL A 48 -16.01 -1.84 -5.56
CA VAL A 48 -16.58 -0.55 -5.15
C VAL A 48 -18.01 -0.39 -5.64
N ASP A 49 -18.80 0.41 -4.92
CA ASP A 49 -20.23 0.64 -5.22
C ASP A 49 -20.44 1.50 -6.48
N ARG A 50 -19.56 2.47 -6.70
CA ARG A 50 -19.56 3.35 -7.87
C ARG A 50 -18.34 3.03 -8.71
N VAL A 51 -18.56 2.62 -9.96
CA VAL A 51 -17.49 2.38 -10.94
C VAL A 51 -16.77 3.71 -11.22
N PRO A 52 -15.49 3.86 -10.83
CA PRO A 52 -14.72 5.06 -11.10
C PRO A 52 -13.96 4.94 -12.43
N SER A 53 -13.45 6.06 -12.95
CA SER A 53 -12.37 6.03 -13.94
C SER A 53 -11.00 5.86 -13.28
N ALA A 54 -9.99 5.43 -14.03
CA ALA A 54 -8.62 5.35 -13.52
C ALA A 54 -8.12 6.72 -13.06
N ASP A 55 -8.44 7.78 -13.82
CA ASP A 55 -8.10 9.17 -13.47
C ASP A 55 -8.74 9.61 -12.15
N GLU A 56 -9.99 9.21 -11.87
CA GLU A 56 -10.65 9.51 -10.60
C GLU A 56 -9.95 8.84 -9.42
N VAL A 57 -9.56 7.57 -9.57
CA VAL A 57 -8.80 6.84 -8.53
C VAL A 57 -7.44 7.50 -8.31
N ASN A 58 -6.70 7.73 -9.40
CA ASN A 58 -5.37 8.32 -9.36
C ASN A 58 -5.40 9.72 -8.74
N THR A 59 -6.38 10.55 -9.11
CA THR A 59 -6.57 11.89 -8.52
C THR A 59 -6.85 11.80 -7.02
N ALA A 60 -7.70 10.88 -6.57
CA ALA A 60 -7.99 10.70 -5.15
C ALA A 60 -6.74 10.32 -4.33
N PHE A 61 -5.87 9.46 -4.87
CA PHE A 61 -4.58 9.14 -4.24
C PHE A 61 -3.62 10.33 -4.25
N LYS A 62 -3.54 11.08 -5.35
CA LYS A 62 -2.69 12.29 -5.46
C LYS A 62 -3.10 13.36 -4.44
N GLU A 63 -4.39 13.63 -4.32
CA GLU A 63 -4.94 14.58 -3.34
C GLU A 63 -4.67 14.12 -1.89
N ALA A 64 -4.85 12.83 -1.61
CA ALA A 64 -4.57 12.28 -0.28
C ALA A 64 -3.08 12.40 0.08
N ALA A 65 -2.19 12.07 -0.86
CA ALA A 65 -0.73 12.16 -0.71
C ALA A 65 -0.26 13.61 -0.49
N GLN A 66 -0.89 14.58 -1.17
CA GLN A 66 -0.55 16.00 -1.02
C GLN A 66 -1.20 16.67 0.20
N GLY A 67 -2.28 16.08 0.71
CA GLY A 67 -3.08 16.59 1.82
C GLY A 67 -2.89 15.78 3.10
N ARG A 68 -3.96 15.09 3.52
CA ARG A 68 -4.07 14.47 4.85
C ARG A 68 -3.06 13.36 5.14
N LEU A 69 -2.45 12.77 4.10
CA LEU A 69 -1.45 11.70 4.22
C LEU A 69 -0.06 12.15 3.80
N LYS A 70 0.21 13.46 3.74
CA LYS A 70 1.52 13.98 3.37
C LYS A 70 2.62 13.44 4.30
N GLY A 71 3.67 12.89 3.69
CA GLY A 71 4.77 12.23 4.41
C GLY A 71 4.50 10.78 4.83
N ILE A 72 3.29 10.27 4.58
CA ILE A 72 2.89 8.89 4.84
C ILE A 72 2.58 8.16 3.52
N LEU A 73 1.85 8.83 2.62
CA LEU A 73 1.53 8.37 1.28
C LEU A 73 2.27 9.24 0.26
N GLU A 74 2.95 8.61 -0.69
CA GLU A 74 3.52 9.25 -1.88
C GLU A 74 2.73 8.84 -3.13
N TYR A 75 2.76 9.69 -4.15
CA TYR A 75 2.13 9.45 -5.45
C TYR A 75 3.22 9.42 -6.51
N CYS A 76 3.40 8.29 -7.17
CA CYS A 76 4.47 8.06 -8.14
C CYS A 76 3.92 8.07 -9.56
N GLU A 77 4.47 8.94 -10.41
CA GLU A 77 4.21 9.03 -11.86
C GLU A 77 5.36 8.43 -12.68
N ASP A 78 6.49 8.14 -12.04
CA ASP A 78 7.68 7.61 -12.70
C ASP A 78 7.63 6.08 -12.77
N PRO A 79 8.14 5.47 -13.85
CA PRO A 79 8.32 4.03 -13.92
C PRO A 79 9.44 3.59 -12.98
N ILE A 80 9.08 2.96 -11.86
CA ILE A 80 10.01 2.51 -10.82
C ILE A 80 10.04 0.99 -10.65
N VAL A 81 11.08 0.49 -10.00
CA VAL A 81 11.22 -0.92 -9.58
C VAL A 81 11.43 -1.01 -8.07
N SER A 82 11.37 -2.23 -7.51
CA SER A 82 11.48 -2.44 -6.06
C SER A 82 12.77 -1.90 -5.43
N ALA A 83 13.86 -1.80 -6.21
CA ALA A 83 15.13 -1.27 -5.71
C ALA A 83 15.11 0.27 -5.54
N ASP A 84 14.29 0.98 -6.30
CA ASP A 84 14.24 2.46 -6.28
C ASP A 84 13.59 3.00 -5.00
N ILE A 85 12.79 2.17 -4.32
CA ILE A 85 12.06 2.56 -3.12
C ILE A 85 12.83 2.26 -1.82
N VAL A 86 13.98 1.60 -1.89
CA VAL A 86 14.77 1.28 -0.71
C VAL A 86 15.22 2.57 -0.03
N HIS A 87 15.03 2.63 1.28
CA HIS A 87 15.26 3.80 2.12
C HIS A 87 14.28 4.97 1.90
N ASN A 88 13.18 4.75 1.16
CA ASN A 88 12.09 5.72 1.09
C ASN A 88 11.27 5.67 2.41
N PRO A 89 11.06 6.81 3.10
CA PRO A 89 10.41 6.84 4.41
C PRO A 89 8.88 6.73 4.36
N ALA A 90 8.25 6.80 3.18
CA ALA A 90 6.82 6.69 3.03
C ALA A 90 6.31 5.31 3.46
N SER A 91 5.09 5.26 4.01
CA SER A 91 4.43 3.98 4.32
C SER A 91 3.85 3.32 3.07
N CYS A 92 3.58 4.09 2.03
CA CYS A 92 3.07 3.63 0.76
C CYS A 92 3.43 4.63 -0.33
N ILE A 93 3.93 4.14 -1.46
CA ILE A 93 4.20 4.88 -2.68
C ILE A 93 3.21 4.34 -3.70
N PHE A 94 2.12 5.07 -3.92
CA PHE A 94 1.07 4.68 -4.86
C PHE A 94 1.58 4.75 -6.30
N ASP A 95 1.40 3.68 -7.05
CA ASP A 95 1.83 3.57 -8.44
C ASP A 95 0.65 3.78 -9.39
N MET A 96 0.62 4.95 -10.05
CA MET A 96 -0.54 5.34 -10.87
C MET A 96 -0.70 4.51 -12.15
N ASP A 97 0.38 3.92 -12.64
CA ASP A 97 0.39 3.13 -13.88
C ASP A 97 -0.17 1.72 -13.65
N LEU A 98 -0.24 1.27 -12.39
CA LEU A 98 -0.77 -0.04 -12.01
C LEU A 98 -2.26 -0.03 -11.64
N THR A 99 -2.93 1.12 -11.74
CA THR A 99 -4.39 1.25 -11.56
C THR A 99 -5.14 0.57 -12.70
N MET A 100 -5.99 -0.40 -12.36
CA MET A 100 -6.80 -1.15 -13.33
C MET A 100 -8.25 -1.20 -12.86
N ILE A 101 -9.18 -1.05 -13.79
CA ILE A 101 -10.62 -1.08 -13.51
C ILE A 101 -11.30 -1.96 -14.56
N ILE A 102 -12.20 -2.82 -14.13
CA ILE A 102 -13.11 -3.55 -15.03
C ILE A 102 -14.56 -3.11 -14.79
N ASP A 103 -15.40 -3.25 -15.83
CA ASP A 103 -16.73 -2.64 -15.96
C ASP A 103 -17.69 -2.86 -14.77
N ASN A 104 -17.47 -3.88 -13.94
CA ASN A 104 -18.32 -4.18 -12.78
C ASN A 104 -17.90 -3.43 -11.49
N GLY A 105 -16.94 -2.51 -11.53
CA GLY A 105 -16.47 -1.79 -10.35
C GLY A 105 -15.45 -2.56 -9.51
N LEU A 106 -14.79 -3.57 -10.10
CA LEU A 106 -13.61 -4.17 -9.50
C LEU A 106 -12.40 -3.31 -9.86
N VAL A 107 -11.80 -2.70 -8.84
CA VAL A 107 -10.65 -1.79 -8.95
C VAL A 107 -9.43 -2.48 -8.36
N LYS A 108 -8.33 -2.46 -9.10
CA LYS A 108 -7.01 -2.90 -8.64
C LYS A 108 -6.09 -1.69 -8.56
N VAL A 109 -5.40 -1.56 -7.44
CA VAL A 109 -4.35 -0.55 -7.21
C VAL A 109 -3.12 -1.20 -6.61
N CYS A 110 -1.95 -0.62 -6.87
CA CYS A 110 -0.70 -1.08 -6.30
C CYS A 110 -0.01 0.03 -5.50
N GLY A 111 0.67 -0.37 -4.42
CA GLY A 111 1.49 0.53 -3.62
C GLY A 111 2.80 -0.15 -3.21
N TRP A 112 3.91 0.53 -3.46
CA TRP A 112 5.24 0.11 -3.03
C TRP A 112 5.51 0.56 -1.60
N TYR A 113 6.34 -0.18 -0.88
CA TYR A 113 6.84 0.24 0.43
C TYR A 113 8.14 -0.48 0.77
N ASP A 114 9.08 0.28 1.33
CA ASP A 114 10.19 -0.31 2.05
C ASP A 114 9.64 -0.83 3.38
N ASN A 115 9.63 -2.16 3.50
CA ASN A 115 9.05 -2.86 4.64
C ASN A 115 9.88 -2.73 5.93
N GLU A 116 11.12 -2.24 5.86
CA GLU A 116 11.97 -1.98 7.01
C GLU A 116 11.94 -0.50 7.38
N TRP A 117 12.26 0.37 6.42
CA TRP A 117 12.46 1.79 6.64
C TRP A 117 11.16 2.56 6.83
N GLY A 118 10.17 2.36 5.95
CA GLY A 118 8.87 3.03 6.07
C GLY A 118 8.20 2.70 7.42
N TYR A 119 8.23 1.43 7.81
CA TYR A 119 7.70 0.98 9.10
C TYR A 119 8.48 1.57 10.29
N SER A 120 9.82 1.55 10.24
CA SER A 120 10.67 2.12 11.30
C SER A 120 10.39 3.60 11.54
N ASN A 121 10.18 4.38 10.47
CA ASN A 121 9.80 5.79 10.58
C ASN A 121 8.42 5.93 11.26
N ARG A 122 7.43 5.08 10.92
CA ARG A 122 6.12 5.10 11.60
C ARG A 122 6.19 4.75 13.07
N CYS A 123 7.08 3.84 13.48
CA CYS A 123 7.31 3.56 14.90
C CYS A 123 7.86 4.79 15.63
N ALA A 124 8.81 5.51 15.04
CA ALA A 124 9.34 6.74 15.61
C ALA A 124 8.27 7.85 15.69
N ASP A 125 7.45 8.01 14.65
CA ASP A 125 6.33 8.95 14.62
C ASP A 125 5.31 8.63 15.73
N LEU A 126 4.97 7.35 15.92
CA LEU A 126 4.06 6.91 16.96
C LEU A 126 4.62 7.16 18.36
N LEU A 127 5.91 6.90 18.59
CA LEU A 127 6.55 7.20 19.88
C LEU A 127 6.50 8.69 20.20
N LYS A 128 6.73 9.53 19.19
CA LYS A 128 6.60 10.99 19.34
C LYS A 128 5.16 11.38 19.71
N LEU A 129 4.17 10.83 19.01
CA LEU A 129 2.76 11.07 19.33
C LEU A 129 2.42 10.66 20.77
N LEU A 130 2.85 9.48 21.21
CA LEU A 130 2.62 8.99 22.57
C LEU A 130 3.33 9.84 23.64
N SER A 131 4.45 10.49 23.30
CA SER A 131 5.17 11.37 24.22
C SER A 131 4.48 12.72 24.44
N GLU A 132 3.51 13.07 23.60
CA GLU A 132 2.71 14.30 23.68
C GLU A 132 1.36 14.09 24.40
N ILE A 133 1.06 12.84 24.82
CA ILE A 133 -0.14 12.45 25.59
C ILE A 133 0.19 12.37 27.08
#